data_AF-A0A3N9PTZ6-F1
#
_entry.id   AF-A0A3N9PTZ6-F1
#
_cell.length_a   1.000
_cell.length_b   1.000
_cell.length_c   1.000
_cell.angle_alpha   90.00
_cell.angle_beta   90.00
_cell.angle_gamma   90.00
#
_symmetry.space_group_name_H-M   'P 1'
#
loop_
_entity.id
_entity.type
_entity.pdbx_description
1 polymer ?
#
loop_
_entity_poly.entity_id
_entity_poly.type
_entity_poly.pdbx_seq_one_letter_code
_entity_poly.pdbx_strand_id
1 'polypeptide(L)'
;MDGIVYRPDETTGELMADNVNLNKKIIVDKETRQRQIDGKNQHEENQKIKKLRGPNYTNCFVERWPELNSNAGPELGALFPLLLYMQLDKDELLIKGGNPARIADIADMIGRGERQTKEAIKRLREIDVIIKEGSGPRNTQYRINSKYAIMGTFPQERKDQMYIRLYHKEARDKLKQITLEDANILTRIIPLFHYSEYVLCGNPTEPNRELVSPLTMAELAEIISIKRPTLISHIGNLVKAGYILRLTGIGNASIFKVNPDIFSRENTLNSETAQALRADFNRVASIHERESKAAELGIDTLAD
;
A
#
# COMPACT_ATOMS: atom_id res chain seq x y z
N MET A 1 16.71 43.06 9.78
CA MET A 1 17.84 43.39 8.89
C MET A 1 18.85 42.28 9.06
N ASP A 2 19.27 41.66 7.97
CA ASP A 2 20.33 40.67 7.98
C ASP A 2 21.68 41.39 7.84
N GLY A 3 22.67 40.98 8.63
CA GLY A 3 24.04 41.49 8.56
C GLY A 3 25.00 40.37 8.18
N ILE A 4 26.17 40.71 7.63
CA ILE A 4 27.23 39.75 7.33
C ILE A 4 28.35 39.95 8.36
N VAL A 5 28.78 38.88 9.03
CA VAL A 5 29.94 38.88 9.93
C VAL A 5 30.99 37.94 9.37
N TYR A 6 32.24 38.35 9.40
CA TYR A 6 33.36 37.55 8.93
C TYR A 6 34.08 36.92 10.12
N ARG A 7 34.30 35.60 10.07
CA ARG A 7 35.17 34.88 11.02
C ARG A 7 36.30 34.19 10.27
N PRO A 8 37.54 34.19 10.81
CA PRO A 8 38.63 33.45 10.23
C PRO A 8 38.44 31.95 10.46
N ASP A 9 38.67 31.14 9.42
CA ASP A 9 38.74 29.68 9.51
C ASP A 9 39.95 29.26 10.34
N GLU A 10 39.75 28.43 11.36
CA GLU A 10 40.80 28.03 12.31
C GLU A 10 41.89 27.16 11.68
N THR A 11 41.65 26.62 10.48
CA THR A 11 42.54 25.70 9.78
C THR A 11 43.29 26.39 8.65
N THR A 12 42.62 27.28 7.90
CA THR A 12 43.18 27.92 6.70
C THR A 12 43.47 29.41 6.88
N GLY A 13 42.93 30.06 7.91
CA GLY A 13 43.04 31.50 8.13
C GLY A 13 42.19 32.36 7.18
N GLU A 14 41.39 31.76 6.30
CA GLU A 14 40.54 32.47 5.35
C GLU A 14 39.29 33.06 6.04
N LEU A 15 38.90 34.28 5.65
CA LEU A 15 37.72 34.95 6.19
C LEU A 15 36.43 34.37 5.60
N MET A 16 35.66 33.65 6.41
CA MET A 16 34.35 33.14 6.04
C MET A 16 33.24 34.13 6.39
N ALA A 17 32.37 34.40 5.41
CA ALA A 17 31.20 35.25 5.57
C ALA A 17 30.00 34.46 6.13
N ASP A 18 29.56 34.80 7.34
CA ASP A 18 28.35 34.27 7.95
C ASP A 18 27.23 35.30 7.93
N ASN A 19 26.02 34.86 7.58
CA ASN A 19 24.83 35.71 7.66
C ASN A 19 24.29 35.67 9.10
N VAL A 20 24.19 36.84 9.73
CA VAL A 20 23.69 37.02 11.09
C VAL A 20 22.32 37.66 11.06
N ASN A 21 21.34 36.96 11.66
CA ASN A 21 20.05 37.55 11.96
C ASN A 21 20.20 38.43 13.22
N LEU A 22 20.29 39.75 13.02
CA LEU A 22 20.58 40.73 14.07
C LEU A 22 19.54 40.77 15.20
N ASN A 23 18.33 40.22 14.99
CA ASN A 23 17.28 40.20 16.00
C ASN A 23 17.41 39.05 17.02
N LYS A 24 18.27 38.05 16.77
CA LYS A 24 18.41 36.88 17.66
C LYS A 24 19.81 36.61 18.19
N LYS A 25 20.85 37.35 17.77
CA LYS A 25 22.27 37.08 18.13
C LYS A 25 22.66 35.60 17.99
N ILE A 26 22.13 34.91 16.97
CA ILE A 26 22.48 33.53 16.64
C ILE A 26 23.15 33.55 15.28
N ILE A 27 24.39 33.08 15.21
CA ILE A 27 25.07 32.76 13.96
C ILE A 27 24.43 31.46 13.48
N VAL A 28 23.63 31.53 12.40
CA VAL A 28 23.08 30.33 11.77
C VAL A 28 24.06 29.95 10.68
N ASP A 29 24.92 28.98 10.96
CA ASP A 29 25.83 28.45 9.93
C ASP A 29 25.03 27.87 8.75
N LYS A 30 25.70 27.75 7.59
CA LYS A 30 25.07 27.23 6.35
C LYS A 30 24.46 25.85 6.55
N GLU A 31 25.07 25.01 7.38
CA GLU A 31 24.61 23.65 7.65
C GLU A 31 23.30 23.63 8.44
N THR A 32 23.17 24.47 9.45
CA THR A 32 21.97 24.66 10.26
C THR A 32 20.83 25.21 9.41
N ARG A 33 21.12 26.14 8.49
CA ARG A 33 20.14 26.63 7.52
C ARG A 33 19.68 25.51 6.57
N GLN A 34 20.60 24.68 6.08
CA GLN A 34 20.28 23.55 5.20
C GLN A 34 19.38 22.54 5.93
N ARG A 35 19.74 22.16 7.17
CA ARG A 35 18.91 21.27 8.01
C ARG A 35 17.50 21.83 8.25
N GLN A 36 17.36 23.15 8.44
CA GLN A 36 16.04 23.79 8.57
C GLN A 36 15.21 23.71 7.28
N ILE A 37 15.84 23.91 6.13
CA ILE A 37 15.19 23.78 4.81
C ILE A 37 14.76 22.33 4.58
N ASP A 38 15.66 21.38 4.82
CA ASP A 38 15.39 19.95 4.63
C ASP A 38 14.27 19.47 5.55
N GLY A 39 14.29 19.90 6.83
CA GLY A 39 13.23 19.61 7.78
C GLY A 39 11.88 20.19 7.36
N LYS A 40 11.85 21.41 6.81
CA LYS A 40 10.62 22.02 6.27
C LYS A 40 10.09 21.24 5.07
N ASN A 41 10.96 20.92 4.10
CA ASN A 41 10.59 20.15 2.90
C ASN A 41 10.06 18.76 3.29
N GLN A 42 10.72 18.08 4.23
CA GLN A 42 10.28 16.79 4.74
C GLN A 42 8.93 16.88 5.45
N HIS A 43 8.69 17.94 6.22
CA HIS A 43 7.40 18.18 6.86
C HIS A 43 6.28 18.36 5.83
N GLU A 44 6.50 19.21 4.82
CA GLU A 44 5.52 19.45 3.75
C GLU A 44 5.21 18.16 2.98
N GLU A 45 6.22 17.35 2.68
CA GLU A 45 6.04 16.07 1.99
C GLU A 45 5.27 15.06 2.85
N ASN A 46 5.60 14.96 4.14
CA ASN A 46 4.85 14.14 5.08
C ASN A 46 3.38 14.55 5.17
N GLN A 47 3.07 15.85 5.08
CA GLN A 47 1.69 16.33 5.06
C GLN A 47 0.95 15.91 3.77
N LYS A 48 1.62 15.96 2.62
CA LYS A 48 1.04 15.45 1.36
C LYS A 48 0.74 13.96 1.45
N ILE A 49 1.69 13.17 1.95
CA ILE A 49 1.53 11.71 2.12
C ILE A 49 0.38 11.39 3.07
N LYS A 50 0.28 12.08 4.21
CA LYS A 50 -0.86 11.91 5.15
C LYS A 50 -2.19 12.23 4.48
N LYS A 51 -2.25 13.29 3.67
CA LYS A 51 -3.46 13.62 2.90
C LYS A 51 -3.79 12.56 1.86
N LEU A 52 -2.78 11.98 1.19
CA LEU A 52 -2.95 10.95 0.17
C LEU A 52 -3.47 9.64 0.78
N ARG A 53 -2.78 9.12 1.81
CA ARG A 53 -3.12 7.88 2.51
C ARG A 53 -4.43 7.98 3.31
N GLY A 54 -4.72 9.17 3.84
CA GLY A 54 -5.78 9.37 4.82
C GLY A 54 -5.45 8.76 6.18
N PRO A 55 -6.32 8.97 7.19
CA PRO A 55 -6.10 8.46 8.53
C PRO A 55 -6.47 6.97 8.68
N ASN A 56 -7.25 6.43 7.75
CA ASN A 56 -7.84 5.10 7.88
C ASN A 56 -6.94 4.03 7.25
N TYR A 57 -6.60 3.01 8.03
CA TYR A 57 -5.86 1.85 7.56
C TYR A 57 -6.29 0.58 8.30
N THR A 58 -6.15 -0.56 7.63
CA THR A 58 -6.31 -1.89 8.22
C THR A 58 -4.95 -2.56 8.36
N ASN A 59 -4.67 -3.15 9.51
CA ASN A 59 -3.50 -4.01 9.70
C ASN A 59 -3.85 -5.42 9.27
N CYS A 60 -3.19 -5.92 8.22
CA CYS A 60 -3.32 -7.26 7.68
C CYS A 60 -2.19 -8.15 8.23
N PHE A 61 -2.50 -9.19 9.00
CA PHE A 61 -1.51 -10.00 9.74
C PHE A 61 -0.96 -11.14 8.88
N VAL A 62 0.29 -11.03 8.43
CA VAL A 62 0.91 -11.86 7.36
C VAL A 62 0.91 -13.36 7.67
N GLU A 63 1.22 -13.76 8.90
CA GLU A 63 1.46 -15.15 9.30
C GLU A 63 0.28 -16.11 9.03
N ARG A 64 -0.94 -15.57 8.93
CA ARG A 64 -2.17 -16.37 8.80
C ARG A 64 -2.65 -16.51 7.35
N TRP A 65 -2.11 -15.72 6.43
CA TRP A 65 -2.56 -15.67 5.04
C TRP A 65 -2.13 -16.84 4.17
N PRO A 66 -1.02 -17.57 4.44
CA PRO A 66 -0.73 -18.80 3.69
C PRO A 66 -1.90 -19.80 3.70
N GLU A 67 -2.66 -19.86 4.80
CA GLU A 67 -3.86 -20.70 4.95
C GLU A 67 -4.96 -20.34 3.91
N LEU A 68 -5.00 -19.07 3.47
CA LEU A 68 -5.95 -18.57 2.47
C LEU A 68 -5.56 -18.96 1.06
N ASN A 69 -4.26 -18.95 0.73
CA ASN A 69 -3.80 -19.17 -0.64
C ASN A 69 -4.12 -20.58 -1.15
N SER A 70 -4.00 -21.60 -0.29
CA SER A 70 -4.27 -23.00 -0.65
C SER A 70 -5.76 -23.34 -0.73
N ASN A 71 -6.61 -22.66 0.04
CA ASN A 71 -8.01 -23.05 0.21
C ASN A 71 -9.01 -22.08 -0.43
N ALA A 72 -8.61 -20.85 -0.76
CA ALA A 72 -9.55 -19.88 -1.25
C ALA A 72 -9.73 -19.97 -2.77
N GLY A 73 -10.96 -19.79 -3.25
CA GLY A 73 -11.29 -19.65 -4.67
C GLY A 73 -11.13 -18.20 -5.16
N PRO A 74 -11.63 -17.88 -6.36
CA PRO A 74 -11.70 -16.50 -6.86
C PRO A 74 -12.47 -15.54 -5.94
N GLU A 75 -13.39 -16.08 -5.12
CA GLU A 75 -14.18 -15.33 -4.14
C GLU A 75 -13.33 -14.61 -3.10
N LEU A 76 -12.07 -15.01 -2.91
CA LEU A 76 -11.13 -14.30 -2.05
C LEU A 76 -10.96 -12.83 -2.45
N GLY A 77 -11.15 -12.50 -3.73
CA GLY A 77 -11.10 -11.12 -4.21
C GLY A 77 -12.13 -10.19 -3.56
N ALA A 78 -13.22 -10.73 -3.01
CA ALA A 78 -14.17 -9.96 -2.20
C ALA A 78 -13.57 -9.46 -0.89
N LEU A 79 -12.52 -10.10 -0.35
CA LEU A 79 -11.91 -9.66 0.90
C LEU A 79 -11.25 -8.28 0.76
N PHE A 80 -10.53 -8.02 -0.33
CA PHE A 80 -9.81 -6.75 -0.48
C PHE A 80 -10.72 -5.51 -0.38
N PRO A 81 -11.84 -5.39 -1.13
CA PRO A 81 -12.79 -4.31 -0.93
C PRO A 81 -13.31 -4.24 0.51
N LEU A 82 -13.67 -5.38 1.11
CA LEU A 82 -14.24 -5.41 2.46
C LEU A 82 -13.27 -4.90 3.53
N LEU A 83 -11.96 -5.18 3.39
CA LEU A 83 -10.93 -4.60 4.26
C LEU A 83 -10.93 -3.07 4.23
N LEU A 84 -11.25 -2.47 3.07
CA LEU A 84 -11.34 -1.02 2.91
C LEU A 84 -12.61 -0.42 3.53
N TYR A 85 -13.59 -1.23 3.91
CA TYR A 85 -14.84 -0.81 4.58
C TYR A 85 -14.87 -1.09 6.08
N MET A 86 -13.79 -1.67 6.63
CA MET A 86 -13.63 -1.76 8.08
C MET A 86 -13.67 -0.37 8.71
N GLN A 87 -14.10 -0.30 9.97
CA GLN A 87 -14.16 0.93 10.75
C GLN A 87 -13.47 0.75 12.09
N LEU A 88 -12.84 1.84 12.58
CA LEU A 88 -12.18 1.88 13.87
C LEU A 88 -13.21 1.68 15.01
N ASP A 89 -12.83 0.93 16.04
CA ASP A 89 -13.64 0.67 17.24
C ASP A 89 -15.01 0.06 16.96
N LYS A 90 -15.07 -0.84 15.96
CA LYS A 90 -16.28 -1.57 15.56
C LYS A 90 -16.13 -3.09 15.57
N ASP A 91 -15.13 -3.62 16.26
CA ASP A 91 -14.90 -5.07 16.43
C ASP A 91 -14.96 -5.83 15.09
N GLU A 92 -14.25 -5.29 14.10
CA GLU A 92 -14.16 -5.83 12.73
C GLU A 92 -15.51 -5.97 12.00
N LEU A 93 -16.58 -5.34 12.51
CA LEU A 93 -17.89 -5.35 11.90
C LEU A 93 -17.89 -4.60 10.57
N LEU A 94 -18.46 -5.23 9.54
CA LEU A 94 -18.75 -4.56 8.28
C LEU A 94 -19.93 -3.61 8.50
N ILE A 95 -19.70 -2.32 8.27
CA ILE A 95 -20.67 -1.26 8.51
C ILE A 95 -20.84 -0.42 7.25
N LYS A 96 -22.08 -0.08 6.91
CA LYS A 96 -22.41 0.89 5.87
C LYS A 96 -23.45 1.88 6.40
N GLY A 97 -23.22 3.17 6.17
CA GLY A 97 -24.13 4.21 6.64
C GLY A 97 -24.41 4.17 8.15
N GLY A 98 -23.42 3.76 8.94
CA GLY A 98 -23.54 3.67 10.41
C GLY A 98 -24.25 2.42 10.95
N ASN A 99 -24.76 1.55 10.08
CA ASN A 99 -25.46 0.32 10.48
C ASN A 99 -24.66 -0.94 10.09
N PRO A 100 -24.85 -2.08 10.78
CA PRO A 100 -24.31 -3.36 10.35
C PRO A 100 -24.71 -3.65 8.90
N ALA A 101 -23.72 -3.97 8.06
CA ALA A 101 -23.90 -4.15 6.64
C ALA A 101 -24.75 -5.40 6.36
N ARG A 102 -25.79 -5.24 5.54
CA ARG A 102 -26.59 -6.34 4.99
C ARG A 102 -25.93 -6.88 3.72
N ILE A 103 -26.45 -7.98 3.19
CA ILE A 103 -25.95 -8.55 1.93
C ILE A 103 -25.99 -7.54 0.78
N ALA A 104 -27.04 -6.72 0.67
CA ALA A 104 -27.11 -5.66 -0.34
C ALA A 104 -25.99 -4.62 -0.16
N ASP A 105 -25.70 -4.24 1.08
CA ASP A 105 -24.61 -3.31 1.39
C ASP A 105 -23.25 -3.88 1.00
N ILE A 106 -23.01 -5.16 1.31
CA ILE A 106 -21.80 -5.90 0.95
C ILE A 106 -21.69 -6.05 -0.58
N ALA A 107 -22.80 -6.31 -1.26
CA ALA A 107 -22.86 -6.44 -2.71
C ALA A 107 -22.38 -5.15 -3.40
N ASP A 108 -22.83 -4.01 -2.90
CA ASP A 108 -22.34 -2.70 -3.34
C ASP A 108 -20.85 -2.48 -3.00
N MET A 109 -20.39 -2.90 -1.81
CA MET A 109 -18.98 -2.76 -1.40
C MET A 109 -18.03 -3.50 -2.35
N ILE A 110 -18.42 -4.70 -2.81
CA ILE A 110 -17.60 -5.53 -3.69
C ILE A 110 -17.91 -5.34 -5.18
N GLY A 111 -18.92 -4.53 -5.52
CA GLY A 111 -19.35 -4.26 -6.90
C GLY A 111 -19.94 -5.46 -7.62
N ARG A 112 -20.70 -6.32 -6.93
CA ARG A 112 -21.33 -7.54 -7.51
C ARG A 112 -22.82 -7.62 -7.20
N GLY A 113 -23.54 -8.51 -7.89
CA GLY A 113 -24.94 -8.78 -7.58
C GLY A 113 -25.11 -9.59 -6.28
N GLU A 114 -26.28 -9.54 -5.65
CA GLU A 114 -26.54 -10.23 -4.37
C GLU A 114 -26.26 -11.74 -4.41
N ARG A 115 -26.58 -12.42 -5.53
CA ARG A 115 -26.36 -13.87 -5.65
C ARG A 115 -24.88 -14.22 -5.53
N GLN A 116 -24.03 -13.55 -6.32
CA GLN A 116 -22.57 -13.72 -6.28
C GLN A 116 -22.00 -13.31 -4.93
N THR A 117 -22.58 -12.27 -4.32
CA THR A 117 -22.19 -11.82 -2.98
C THR A 117 -22.47 -12.90 -1.93
N LYS A 118 -23.63 -13.56 -1.98
CA LYS A 118 -23.96 -14.66 -1.07
C LYS A 118 -23.00 -15.84 -1.22
N GLU A 119 -22.60 -16.17 -2.45
CA GLU A 119 -21.56 -17.18 -2.71
C GLU A 119 -20.20 -16.77 -2.14
N ALA A 120 -19.76 -15.54 -2.41
CA ALA A 120 -18.49 -15.03 -1.89
C ALA A 120 -18.46 -15.05 -0.35
N ILE A 121 -19.51 -14.54 0.30
CA ILE A 121 -19.64 -14.58 1.75
C ILE A 121 -19.69 -16.02 2.28
N LYS A 122 -20.41 -16.93 1.61
CA LYS A 122 -20.40 -18.35 1.98
C LYS A 122 -18.98 -18.91 1.93
N ARG A 123 -18.24 -18.66 0.85
CA ARG A 123 -16.87 -19.17 0.69
C ARG A 123 -15.91 -18.57 1.71
N LEU A 124 -15.96 -17.26 1.94
CA LEU A 124 -15.14 -16.58 2.94
C LEU A 124 -15.44 -17.06 4.37
N ARG A 125 -16.67 -17.51 4.66
CA ARG A 125 -17.01 -18.15 5.94
C ARG A 125 -16.46 -19.56 6.06
N GLU A 126 -16.49 -20.35 4.98
CA GLU A 126 -15.93 -21.71 4.97
C GLU A 126 -14.43 -21.73 5.28
N ILE A 127 -13.70 -20.68 4.91
CA ILE A 127 -12.27 -20.49 5.22
C ILE A 127 -12.02 -19.57 6.43
N ASP A 128 -13.05 -19.32 7.24
CA ASP A 128 -12.96 -18.57 8.50
C ASP A 128 -12.52 -17.10 8.38
N VAL A 129 -12.54 -16.52 7.18
CA VAL A 129 -12.22 -15.10 6.95
C VAL A 129 -13.35 -14.18 7.40
N ILE A 130 -14.59 -14.62 7.21
CA ILE A 130 -15.79 -13.88 7.65
C ILE A 130 -16.52 -14.66 8.72
N ILE A 131 -16.84 -13.97 9.80
CA ILE A 131 -17.70 -14.47 10.87
C ILE A 131 -19.10 -13.91 10.63
N LYS A 132 -20.11 -14.79 10.68
CA LYS A 132 -21.52 -14.40 10.58
C LYS A 132 -22.19 -14.69 11.91
N GLU A 133 -22.75 -13.66 12.53
CA GLU A 133 -23.43 -13.74 13.81
C GLU A 133 -24.89 -13.33 13.70
N GLY A 134 -25.68 -13.71 14.70
CA GLY A 134 -27.10 -13.35 14.82
C GLY A 134 -28.07 -14.31 14.12
N SER A 135 -29.31 -14.31 14.62
CA SER A 135 -30.40 -15.14 14.11
C SER A 135 -31.40 -14.28 13.30
N GLY A 136 -31.52 -14.59 12.02
CA GLY A 136 -32.49 -13.97 11.11
C GLY A 136 -32.00 -12.70 10.38
N PRO A 137 -32.75 -12.22 9.37
CA PRO A 137 -32.27 -11.19 8.43
C PRO A 137 -31.99 -9.81 9.04
N ARG A 138 -32.66 -9.47 10.15
CA ARG A 138 -32.54 -8.15 10.80
C ARG A 138 -31.40 -8.06 11.81
N ASN A 139 -30.95 -9.20 12.33
CA ASN A 139 -29.89 -9.28 13.34
C ASN A 139 -28.61 -9.93 12.80
N THR A 140 -28.58 -10.27 11.50
CA THR A 140 -27.39 -10.84 10.87
C THR A 140 -26.29 -9.78 10.83
N GLN A 141 -25.13 -10.13 11.37
CA GLN A 141 -23.93 -9.31 11.35
C GLN A 141 -22.80 -10.07 10.65
N TYR A 142 -21.97 -9.33 9.91
CA TYR A 142 -20.79 -9.87 9.23
C TYR A 142 -19.55 -9.16 9.73
N ARG A 143 -18.58 -9.92 10.24
CA ARG A 143 -17.30 -9.43 10.73
C ARG A 143 -16.17 -10.03 9.93
N ILE A 144 -15.11 -9.27 9.72
CA ILE A 144 -13.83 -9.85 9.29
C ILE A 144 -13.19 -10.51 10.51
N ASN A 145 -12.68 -11.73 10.36
CA ASN A 145 -12.03 -12.40 11.46
C ASN A 145 -10.72 -11.67 11.83
N SER A 146 -10.62 -11.27 13.09
CA SER A 146 -9.49 -10.49 13.61
C SER A 146 -8.15 -11.24 13.51
N LYS A 147 -8.18 -12.57 13.34
CA LYS A 147 -7.01 -13.39 12.96
C LYS A 147 -6.29 -12.85 11.73
N TYR A 148 -7.03 -12.33 10.74
CA TYR A 148 -6.47 -11.87 9.47
C TYR A 148 -6.28 -10.36 9.42
N ALA A 149 -7.21 -9.58 9.99
CA ALA A 149 -7.16 -8.14 9.88
C ALA A 149 -7.85 -7.39 11.04
N ILE A 150 -7.25 -6.28 11.47
CA ILE A 150 -7.83 -5.34 12.44
C ILE A 150 -7.63 -3.91 11.95
N MET A 151 -8.66 -3.07 12.04
CA MET A 151 -8.52 -1.64 11.76
C MET A 151 -7.97 -0.87 12.96
N GLY A 152 -6.96 -0.02 12.73
CA GLY A 152 -6.44 0.88 13.75
C GLY A 152 -5.44 0.24 14.71
N THR A 153 -5.69 0.32 16.02
CA THR A 153 -4.81 -0.26 17.04
C THR A 153 -5.28 -1.65 17.43
N PHE A 154 -4.33 -2.51 17.80
CA PHE A 154 -4.62 -3.87 18.27
C PHE A 154 -3.88 -4.16 19.59
N PRO A 155 -4.29 -5.20 20.33
CA PRO A 155 -3.76 -5.50 21.65
C PRO A 155 -2.23 -5.72 21.70
N GLN A 156 -1.63 -5.49 22.87
CA GLN A 156 -0.17 -5.55 23.07
C GLN A 156 0.42 -6.90 22.70
N GLU A 157 -0.30 -7.99 22.99
CA GLU A 157 0.08 -9.37 22.69
C GLU A 157 0.24 -9.68 21.19
N ARG A 158 -0.22 -8.78 20.32
CA ARG A 158 -0.07 -8.90 18.86
C ARG A 158 0.99 -7.97 18.28
N LYS A 159 1.70 -7.17 19.09
CA LYS A 159 2.70 -6.20 18.58
C LYS A 159 3.88 -6.85 17.87
N ASP A 160 4.23 -8.06 18.27
CA ASP A 160 5.33 -8.80 17.65
C ASP A 160 4.90 -9.53 16.37
N GLN A 161 3.59 -9.64 16.11
CA GLN A 161 3.10 -10.25 14.87
C GLN A 161 3.47 -9.37 13.66
N MET A 162 3.78 -10.05 12.56
CA MET A 162 4.03 -9.37 11.30
C MET A 162 2.72 -8.89 10.69
N TYR A 163 2.63 -7.60 10.33
CA TYR A 163 1.44 -7.01 9.72
C TYR A 163 1.78 -5.94 8.69
N ILE A 164 0.84 -5.67 7.79
CA ILE A 164 0.94 -4.65 6.75
C ILE A 164 -0.23 -3.70 6.91
N ARG A 165 0.01 -2.38 6.90
CA ARG A 165 -1.05 -1.38 6.86
C ARG A 165 -1.53 -1.22 5.43
N LEU A 166 -2.80 -1.52 5.21
CA LEU A 166 -3.56 -1.20 4.00
C LEU A 166 -4.27 0.14 4.20
N TYR A 167 -3.79 1.20 3.57
CA TYR A 167 -4.40 2.53 3.65
C TYR A 167 -5.63 2.62 2.75
N HIS A 168 -6.73 3.12 3.31
CA HIS A 168 -8.03 3.00 2.65
C HIS A 168 -8.24 3.99 1.50
N LYS A 169 -7.73 5.21 1.63
CA LYS A 169 -8.07 6.30 0.70
C LYS A 169 -7.56 6.00 -0.72
N GLU A 170 -6.25 5.85 -0.87
CA GLU A 170 -5.62 5.58 -2.16
C GLU A 170 -6.08 4.24 -2.76
N ALA A 171 -6.20 3.20 -1.92
CA ALA A 171 -6.70 1.90 -2.35
C ALA A 171 -8.13 1.99 -2.89
N ARG A 172 -9.03 2.71 -2.22
CA ARG A 172 -10.44 2.81 -2.64
C ARG A 172 -10.58 3.58 -3.95
N ASP A 173 -9.79 4.64 -4.14
CA ASP A 173 -9.81 5.43 -5.37
C ASP A 173 -9.38 4.58 -6.57
N LYS A 174 -8.36 3.73 -6.39
CA LYS A 174 -7.86 2.81 -7.42
C LYS A 174 -8.71 1.55 -7.59
N LEU A 175 -9.51 1.15 -6.60
CA LEU A 175 -10.34 -0.05 -6.66
C LEU A 175 -11.30 -0.04 -7.87
N LYS A 176 -11.77 1.14 -8.28
CA LYS A 176 -12.65 1.32 -9.44
C LYS A 176 -12.00 0.94 -10.78
N GLN A 177 -10.68 0.80 -10.81
CA GLN A 177 -9.89 0.55 -12.03
C GLN A 177 -9.55 -0.93 -12.21
N ILE A 178 -9.96 -1.80 -11.28
CA ILE A 178 -9.60 -3.21 -11.26
C ILE A 178 -10.83 -4.09 -11.07
N THR A 179 -10.75 -5.33 -11.54
CA THR A 179 -11.79 -6.34 -11.38
C THR A 179 -11.71 -7.04 -10.02
N LEU A 180 -12.72 -7.83 -9.66
CA LEU A 180 -12.66 -8.64 -8.43
C LEU A 180 -11.60 -9.75 -8.55
N GLU A 181 -11.35 -10.21 -9.76
CA GLU A 181 -10.30 -11.18 -10.08
C GLU A 181 -8.91 -10.56 -9.89
N ASP A 182 -8.71 -9.30 -10.28
CA ASP A 182 -7.49 -8.55 -9.95
C ASP A 182 -7.36 -8.34 -8.42
N ALA A 183 -8.48 -8.04 -7.75
CA ALA A 183 -8.52 -7.91 -6.29
C ALA A 183 -8.22 -9.25 -5.57
N ASN A 184 -8.55 -10.39 -6.17
CA ASN A 184 -8.14 -11.71 -5.69
C ASN A 184 -6.60 -11.85 -5.73
N ILE A 185 -5.95 -11.38 -6.80
CA ILE A 185 -4.48 -11.35 -6.84
C ILE A 185 -3.93 -10.43 -5.75
N LEU A 186 -4.46 -9.20 -5.62
CA LEU A 186 -4.02 -8.26 -4.56
C LEU A 186 -4.12 -8.88 -3.18
N THR A 187 -5.21 -9.57 -2.89
CA THR A 187 -5.41 -10.25 -1.60
C THR A 187 -4.30 -11.28 -1.38
N ARG A 188 -4.02 -12.13 -2.37
CA ARG A 188 -3.03 -13.21 -2.25
C ARG A 188 -1.58 -12.74 -2.10
N ILE A 189 -1.23 -11.56 -2.64
CA ILE A 189 0.13 -11.03 -2.56
C ILE A 189 0.41 -10.23 -1.29
N ILE A 190 -0.62 -9.80 -0.53
CA ILE A 190 -0.43 -9.10 0.76
C ILE A 190 0.62 -9.79 1.62
N PRO A 191 0.55 -11.10 1.92
CA PRO A 191 1.56 -11.73 2.78
C PRO A 191 2.95 -11.85 2.17
N LEU A 192 3.12 -11.64 0.86
CA LEU A 192 4.40 -11.80 0.16
C LEU A 192 5.19 -10.48 0.13
N PHE A 193 4.65 -9.41 0.69
CA PHE A 193 5.24 -8.08 0.70
C PHE A 193 6.33 -7.94 1.77
N HIS A 194 7.54 -7.58 1.32
CA HIS A 194 8.62 -7.19 2.21
C HIS A 194 8.37 -5.80 2.80
N TYR A 195 8.39 -5.70 4.13
CA TYR A 195 7.98 -4.49 4.84
C TYR A 195 8.85 -3.24 4.60
N SER A 196 10.15 -3.41 4.33
CA SER A 196 11.09 -2.30 4.13
C SER A 196 11.46 -2.07 2.66
N GLU A 197 11.46 -3.13 1.85
CA GLU A 197 11.95 -3.09 0.46
C GLU A 197 10.81 -2.90 -0.55
N TYR A 198 9.58 -2.98 -0.05
CA TYR A 198 8.36 -2.90 -0.82
C TYR A 198 8.24 -3.91 -1.96
N VAL A 199 8.98 -5.01 -1.90
CA VAL A 199 9.08 -6.03 -2.95
C VAL A 199 8.24 -7.26 -2.62
N LEU A 200 7.68 -7.92 -3.64
CA LEU A 200 7.11 -9.26 -3.49
C LEU A 200 8.24 -10.29 -3.43
N CYS A 201 8.33 -11.05 -2.33
CA CYS A 201 9.43 -11.97 -2.05
C CYS A 201 8.94 -13.24 -1.34
N GLY A 202 9.77 -14.30 -1.37
CA GLY A 202 9.49 -15.56 -0.70
C GLY A 202 9.72 -15.51 0.82
N ASN A 203 10.45 -14.50 1.29
CA ASN A 203 10.82 -14.26 2.68
C ASN A 203 10.47 -12.81 3.13
N PRO A 204 9.16 -12.47 3.19
CA PRO A 204 8.66 -11.11 3.50
C PRO A 204 9.06 -10.55 4.87
N THR A 205 9.61 -11.40 5.74
CA THR A 205 10.02 -11.06 7.11
C THR A 205 11.53 -10.99 7.29
N GLU A 206 12.32 -11.08 6.23
CA GLU A 206 13.78 -11.10 6.28
C GLU A 206 14.36 -9.74 6.73
N PRO A 207 15.01 -9.64 7.91
CA PRO A 207 15.56 -8.37 8.36
C PRO A 207 16.74 -7.87 7.52
N ASN A 208 17.53 -8.78 6.92
CA ASN A 208 18.67 -8.41 6.09
C ASN A 208 18.25 -8.17 4.64
N ARG A 209 18.31 -6.91 4.20
CA ARG A 209 17.96 -6.49 2.84
C ARG A 209 18.67 -7.27 1.74
N GLU A 210 19.92 -7.68 1.98
CA GLU A 210 20.74 -8.43 1.01
C GLU A 210 20.28 -9.88 0.84
N LEU A 211 19.52 -10.41 1.80
CA LEU A 211 19.00 -11.77 1.80
C LEU A 211 17.53 -11.83 1.36
N VAL A 212 16.90 -10.68 1.09
CA VAL A 212 15.55 -10.64 0.53
C VAL A 212 15.57 -11.35 -0.82
N SER A 213 14.61 -12.26 -1.04
CA SER A 213 14.50 -13.12 -2.21
C SER A 213 13.29 -12.72 -3.05
N PRO A 214 13.42 -11.76 -3.99
CA PRO A 214 12.33 -11.34 -4.86
C PRO A 214 11.74 -12.52 -5.64
N LEU A 215 10.41 -12.54 -5.76
CA LEU A 215 9.72 -13.56 -6.54
C LEU A 215 9.67 -13.18 -8.01
N THR A 216 10.07 -14.11 -8.87
CA THR A 216 9.78 -14.08 -10.29
C THR A 216 8.28 -14.27 -10.55
N MET A 217 7.83 -13.95 -11.77
CA MET A 217 6.45 -14.21 -12.18
C MET A 217 6.07 -15.70 -12.09
N ALA A 218 7.04 -16.60 -12.31
CA ALA A 218 6.81 -18.05 -12.26
C ALA A 218 6.62 -18.53 -10.82
N GLU A 219 7.51 -18.12 -9.91
CA GLU A 219 7.41 -18.47 -8.49
C GLU A 219 6.16 -17.85 -7.85
N LEU A 220 5.84 -16.59 -8.20
CA LEU A 220 4.62 -15.95 -7.73
C LEU A 220 3.36 -16.72 -8.16
N ALA A 221 3.31 -17.18 -9.41
CA ALA A 221 2.22 -18.00 -9.95
C ALA A 221 2.05 -19.31 -9.18
N GLU A 222 3.16 -19.97 -8.86
CA GLU A 222 3.17 -21.21 -8.08
C GLU A 222 2.68 -20.98 -6.65
N ILE A 223 3.25 -19.99 -5.95
CA ILE A 223 2.92 -19.69 -4.54
C ILE A 223 1.44 -19.35 -4.35
N ILE A 224 0.86 -18.56 -5.25
CA ILE A 224 -0.56 -18.17 -5.14
C ILE A 224 -1.50 -19.14 -5.87
N SER A 225 -0.96 -20.19 -6.48
CA SER A 225 -1.66 -21.24 -7.21
C SER A 225 -2.53 -20.73 -8.36
N ILE A 226 -1.98 -19.83 -9.19
CA ILE A 226 -2.65 -19.24 -10.36
C ILE A 226 -1.84 -19.50 -11.62
N LYS A 227 -2.51 -19.88 -12.70
CA LYS A 227 -1.84 -20.12 -13.98
C LYS A 227 -1.08 -18.87 -14.43
N ARG A 228 0.19 -19.05 -14.82
CA ARG A 228 1.09 -17.96 -15.21
C ARG A 228 0.50 -16.99 -16.25
N PRO A 229 -0.16 -17.43 -17.35
CA PRO A 229 -0.76 -16.50 -18.31
C PRO A 229 -1.86 -15.62 -17.69
N THR A 230 -2.69 -16.20 -16.84
CA THR A 230 -3.73 -15.49 -16.09
C THR A 230 -3.11 -14.47 -15.15
N LEU A 231 -2.07 -14.87 -14.40
CA LEU A 231 -1.38 -13.97 -13.50
C LEU A 231 -0.73 -12.79 -14.23
N ILE A 232 -0.10 -13.02 -15.39
CA ILE A 232 0.51 -11.95 -16.19
C ILE A 232 -0.53 -10.88 -16.55
N SER A 233 -1.72 -11.30 -16.98
CA SER A 233 -2.81 -10.37 -17.33
C SER A 233 -3.25 -9.53 -16.12
N HIS A 234 -3.52 -10.17 -14.98
CA HIS A 234 -3.96 -9.47 -13.77
C HIS A 234 -2.88 -8.56 -13.19
N ILE A 235 -1.61 -8.98 -13.16
CA ILE A 235 -0.50 -8.11 -12.75
C ILE A 235 -0.40 -6.90 -13.68
N GLY A 236 -0.62 -7.06 -14.99
CA GLY A 236 -0.69 -5.94 -15.93
C GLY A 236 -1.77 -4.92 -15.55
N ASN A 237 -2.97 -5.38 -15.16
CA ASN A 237 -4.04 -4.50 -14.69
C ASN A 237 -3.66 -3.79 -13.38
N LEU A 238 -3.04 -4.50 -12.44
CA LEU A 238 -2.59 -3.93 -11.17
C LEU A 238 -1.45 -2.92 -11.35
N VAL A 239 -0.60 -3.10 -12.36
CA VAL A 239 0.42 -2.12 -12.75
C VAL A 239 -0.23 -0.87 -13.32
N LYS A 240 -1.16 -1.02 -14.27
CA LYS A 240 -1.90 0.12 -14.85
C LYS A 240 -2.67 0.91 -13.81
N ALA A 241 -3.32 0.23 -12.86
CA ALA A 241 -4.03 0.87 -11.75
C ALA A 241 -3.08 1.46 -10.69
N GLY A 242 -1.78 1.17 -10.77
CA GLY A 242 -0.75 1.70 -9.88
C GLY A 242 -0.79 1.13 -8.47
N TYR A 243 -1.19 -0.14 -8.32
CA TYR A 243 -1.01 -0.93 -7.09
C TYR A 243 0.38 -1.54 -7.02
N ILE A 244 0.91 -1.95 -8.17
CA ILE A 244 2.18 -2.64 -8.33
C ILE A 244 3.03 -1.87 -9.34
N LEU A 245 4.33 -1.84 -9.12
CA LEU A 245 5.33 -1.45 -10.10
C LEU A 245 6.07 -2.71 -10.54
N ARG A 246 6.18 -2.90 -11.85
CA ARG A 246 6.99 -3.99 -12.42
C ARG A 246 8.30 -3.41 -12.94
N LEU A 247 9.40 -3.85 -12.35
CA LEU A 247 10.75 -3.53 -12.82
C LEU A 247 11.27 -4.71 -13.63
N THR A 248 11.67 -4.48 -14.87
CA THR A 248 12.26 -5.50 -15.73
C THR A 248 13.76 -5.29 -15.79
N GLY A 249 14.52 -6.28 -15.36
CA GLY A 249 15.98 -6.30 -15.43
C GLY A 249 16.50 -7.06 -16.66
N ILE A 250 17.82 -7.24 -16.68
CA ILE A 250 18.52 -8.01 -17.72
C ILE A 250 17.97 -9.45 -17.76
N GLY A 251 17.76 -9.98 -18.97
CA GLY A 251 17.25 -11.34 -19.15
C GLY A 251 15.74 -11.51 -18.88
N ASN A 252 14.96 -10.42 -18.93
CA ASN A 252 13.51 -10.41 -18.67
C ASN A 252 13.11 -10.82 -17.24
N ALA A 253 14.06 -10.80 -16.30
CA ALA A 253 13.76 -10.96 -14.89
C ALA A 253 12.85 -9.79 -14.44
N SER A 254 11.73 -10.10 -13.78
CA SER A 254 10.80 -9.08 -13.30
C SER A 254 10.78 -9.09 -11.78
N ILE A 255 10.93 -7.90 -11.20
CA ILE A 255 10.77 -7.64 -9.77
C ILE A 255 9.50 -6.82 -9.60
N PHE A 256 8.65 -7.21 -8.65
CA PHE A 256 7.39 -6.54 -8.37
C PHE A 256 7.51 -5.75 -7.07
N LYS A 257 7.26 -4.44 -7.13
CA LYS A 257 7.17 -3.58 -5.95
C LYS A 257 5.73 -3.12 -5.74
N VAL A 258 5.29 -2.93 -4.51
CA VAL A 258 3.92 -2.45 -4.22
C VAL A 258 3.92 -0.97 -3.86
N ASN A 259 2.80 -0.31 -4.11
CA ASN A 259 2.66 1.12 -3.85
C ASN A 259 2.73 1.42 -2.34
N PRO A 260 3.69 2.25 -1.88
CA PRO A 260 3.88 2.56 -0.47
C PRO A 260 2.72 3.34 0.14
N ASP A 261 1.88 3.99 -0.67
CA ASP A 261 0.72 4.74 -0.21
C ASP A 261 -0.56 3.90 -0.14
N ILE A 262 -0.47 2.64 -0.58
CA ILE A 262 -1.52 1.63 -0.41
C ILE A 262 -1.12 0.65 0.68
N PHE A 263 0.11 0.13 0.62
CA PHE A 263 0.64 -0.84 1.57
C PHE A 263 1.91 -0.31 2.23
N SER A 264 2.00 -0.35 3.56
CA SER A 264 3.25 -0.05 4.26
C SER A 264 3.25 -0.64 5.66
N ARG A 265 4.43 -0.93 6.20
CA ARG A 265 4.62 -1.18 7.64
C ARG A 265 5.52 -0.13 8.29
N GLU A 266 6.06 0.80 7.51
CA GLU A 266 7.07 1.72 8.02
C GLU A 266 6.52 2.60 9.13
N ASN A 267 7.34 2.81 10.15
CA ASN A 267 7.06 3.75 11.22
C ASN A 267 7.32 5.19 10.75
N THR A 268 8.24 5.36 9.79
CA THR A 268 8.52 6.61 9.10
C THR A 268 7.69 6.70 7.83
N LEU A 269 6.88 7.75 7.69
CA LEU A 269 6.00 7.93 6.51
C LEU A 269 6.75 8.07 5.18
N ASN A 270 8.00 8.51 5.25
CA ASN A 270 8.79 8.96 4.11
C ASN A 270 10.23 8.46 4.20
N SER A 271 10.42 7.14 4.31
CA SER A 271 11.75 6.54 4.16
C SER A 271 12.32 6.84 2.77
N GLU A 272 13.65 6.76 2.63
CA GLU A 272 14.31 6.93 1.35
C GLU A 272 13.80 5.93 0.30
N THR A 273 13.60 4.66 0.69
CA THR A 273 13.02 3.63 -0.18
C THR A 273 11.62 3.99 -0.65
N ALA A 274 10.75 4.45 0.25
CA ALA A 274 9.39 4.86 -0.10
C ALA A 274 9.38 6.11 -1.00
N GLN A 275 10.28 7.08 -0.78
CA GLN A 275 10.43 8.26 -1.62
C GLN A 275 10.82 7.90 -3.06
N ALA A 276 11.87 7.10 -3.22
CA ALA A 276 12.33 6.64 -4.53
C ALA A 276 11.20 5.88 -5.26
N LEU A 277 10.51 5.00 -4.55
CA LEU A 277 9.43 4.21 -5.13
C LEU A 277 8.24 5.07 -5.56
N ARG A 278 7.84 6.09 -4.77
CA ARG A 278 6.80 7.05 -5.18
C ARG A 278 7.18 7.78 -6.47
N ALA A 279 8.44 8.19 -6.60
CA ALA A 279 8.92 8.85 -7.81
C ALA A 279 8.80 7.91 -9.03
N ASP A 280 9.10 6.63 -8.87
CA ASP A 280 8.94 5.63 -9.93
C ASP A 280 7.46 5.41 -10.31
N PHE A 281 6.56 5.28 -9.33
CA PHE A 281 5.12 5.18 -9.60
C PHE A 281 4.58 6.42 -10.34
N ASN A 282 5.00 7.62 -9.93
CA ASN A 282 4.60 8.86 -10.60
C ASN A 282 5.12 8.93 -12.05
N ARG A 283 6.35 8.46 -12.29
CA ARG A 283 6.93 8.39 -13.63
C ARG A 283 6.10 7.47 -14.53
N VAL A 284 5.79 6.25 -14.08
CA VAL A 284 4.97 5.29 -14.83
C VAL A 284 3.56 5.83 -15.08
N ALA A 285 2.93 6.44 -14.08
CA ALA A 285 1.61 7.06 -14.24
C ALA A 285 1.63 8.15 -15.33
N SER A 286 2.66 9.00 -15.35
CA SER A 286 2.80 10.04 -16.37
C SER A 286 3.02 9.50 -17.78
N ILE A 287 3.71 8.36 -17.91
CA ILE A 287 3.90 7.67 -19.19
C ILE A 287 2.56 7.15 -19.69
N HIS A 288 1.82 6.43 -18.85
CA HIS A 288 0.49 5.91 -19.23
C HIS A 288 -0.51 7.02 -19.58
N GLU A 289 -0.48 8.16 -18.89
CA GLU A 289 -1.32 9.30 -19.24
C GLU A 289 -0.98 9.86 -20.63
N ARG A 290 0.31 9.94 -20.97
CA ARG A 290 0.77 10.38 -22.30
C ARG A 290 0.38 9.38 -23.38
N GLU A 291 0.58 8.09 -23.15
CA GLU A 291 0.17 7.01 -24.07
C GLU A 291 -1.34 7.04 -24.31
N SER A 292 -2.14 7.21 -23.26
CA SER A 292 -3.60 7.29 -23.37
C SER A 292 -4.03 8.51 -24.21
N LYS A 293 -3.44 9.68 -23.94
CA LYS A 293 -3.69 10.90 -24.72
C LYS A 293 -3.24 10.77 -26.17
N ALA A 294 -2.11 10.12 -26.42
CA ALA A 294 -1.62 9.90 -27.78
C ALA A 294 -2.54 8.95 -28.56
N ALA A 295 -3.01 7.86 -27.92
CA ALA A 295 -3.98 6.94 -28.51
C ALA A 295 -5.32 7.63 -28.82
N GLU A 296 -5.82 8.50 -27.94
CA GLU A 296 -7.03 9.32 -28.20
C GLU A 296 -6.85 10.26 -29.40
N LEU A 297 -5.63 10.74 -29.63
CA LEU A 297 -5.28 11.60 -30.76
C LEU A 297 -4.90 10.83 -32.04
N GLY A 298 -4.95 9.49 -32.01
CA GLY A 298 -4.55 8.64 -33.14
C GLY A 298 -3.06 8.72 -33.47
N ILE A 299 -2.22 9.12 -32.51
CA ILE A 299 -0.78 9.21 -32.66
C ILE A 299 -0.18 7.87 -32.21
N ASP A 300 0.46 7.15 -33.13
CA ASP A 300 1.26 5.97 -32.79
C ASP A 300 2.44 6.41 -31.93
N THR A 301 2.39 6.09 -30.63
CA THR A 301 3.57 6.15 -29.77
C THR A 301 4.46 4.98 -30.13
N LEU A 302 5.46 5.23 -30.98
CA LEU A 302 6.58 4.30 -31.17
C LEU A 302 7.28 4.11 -29.82
N ALA A 303 7.31 2.87 -29.36
CA ALA A 303 8.05 2.47 -28.17
C ALA A 303 9.53 2.29 -28.54
N ASP A 304 10.40 3.04 -27.86
CA ASP A 304 11.81 2.69 -27.66
C ASP A 304 11.95 1.84 -26.39
#